data_AF-A0A7L2NIZ2-F1
#
_entry.id   AF-A0A7L2NIZ2-F1
#
_cell.length_a   1.000
_cell.length_b   1.000
_cell.length_c   1.000
_cell.angle_alpha   90.00
_cell.angle_beta   90.00
_cell.angle_gamma   90.00
#
_symmetry.space_group_name_H-M   'P 1'
#
loop_
_entity.id
_entity.type
_entity.pdbx_description
1 polymer ?
#
loop_
_entity_poly.entity_id
_entity_poly.type
_entity_poly.pdbx_seq_one_letter_code
_entity_poly.pdbx_strand_id
1 'polypeptide(L)'
;VFQFDTEFYISGLAPICDQLVILSYVKEISEKTEVECCARPRLDIVQPLPESCEEISSDALTVRGFQENECRDYHLEYSEGESLFYIISPRDVVVAKERDQDDHIDWLLEKKKYEEALMAAEISQKTIKKHKILDIGLAYINHLVDKGEYDLAARKCQKILGKNTELWEFEVYKFKEIGQLKSISRYLPRRDPVLKPLIYEMVLHEFLESDYEGFATLIKEWPGDLYNNTIIVQAVVDHLKKDPQNSTLLRTLAELYTYDQRYGRALEIYLTLRHKDVFQLIHKHNLFSSIRDKIVLLMDFDSEKAVDMLLDNEDKISIDRVVEELENRPELQHVYLHKLFKRDHHKGQRYHEKQISLYAEYDRPNLLPFLRDSTHCPLEKALEICQQRNFVEETVYLLSRMGNSRSALKMIMEELQDVDKAIEFAKEQDDGELWEDLILYSIDKPPFITGLLNNIGTHVDPILLIHRIKEGMEIPNLRDSLVKILQDYNLQILLREGCKKILVADSLSLLKKMHRTQMKGVLVDEENICESCLSPILPSDASKSFSVVVFHCRHMFHRECLPISNTVSSIQFCNICSAKHRGPGSAVLEMKK
;
A
#
# COMPACT_ATOMS: atom_id res chain seq x y z
N VAL A 1 -15.87 86.23 -10.99
CA VAL A 1 -16.13 86.46 -12.42
C VAL A 1 -15.05 85.71 -13.16
N PHE A 2 -15.41 84.62 -13.85
CA PHE A 2 -14.51 83.88 -14.72
C PHE A 2 -14.65 84.48 -16.12
N GLN A 3 -13.54 84.70 -16.82
CA GLN A 3 -13.52 85.29 -18.16
C GLN A 3 -12.61 84.43 -19.04
N PHE A 4 -13.16 83.95 -20.16
CA PHE A 4 -12.44 83.17 -21.16
C PHE A 4 -12.98 83.53 -22.55
N ASP A 5 -12.12 83.47 -23.56
CA ASP A 5 -12.48 83.75 -24.95
C ASP A 5 -12.81 82.44 -25.67
N THR A 6 -13.91 82.41 -26.44
CA THR A 6 -14.34 81.25 -27.23
C THR A 6 -14.32 81.57 -28.72
N GLU A 7 -13.93 80.59 -29.54
CA GLU A 7 -13.92 80.70 -31.01
C GLU A 7 -15.31 80.48 -31.65
N PHE A 8 -16.31 80.15 -30.83
CA PHE A 8 -17.68 79.82 -31.26
C PHE A 8 -18.71 80.76 -30.63
N TYR A 9 -19.88 80.87 -31.28
CA TYR A 9 -21.00 81.66 -30.78
C TYR A 9 -21.84 80.84 -29.79
N ILE A 10 -22.29 81.47 -28.72
CA ILE A 10 -23.10 80.82 -27.69
C ILE A 10 -24.57 81.20 -27.89
N SER A 11 -25.40 80.20 -28.18
CA SER A 11 -26.85 80.33 -28.35
C SER A 11 -27.64 80.06 -27.07
N GLY A 12 -27.00 79.48 -26.04
CA GLY A 12 -27.64 79.24 -24.75
C GLY A 12 -26.68 78.64 -23.73
N LEU A 13 -26.95 78.90 -22.45
CA LEU A 13 -26.17 78.40 -21.31
C LEU A 13 -27.12 77.79 -20.28
N ALA A 14 -26.75 76.62 -19.74
CA ALA A 14 -27.47 75.98 -18.66
C ALA A 14 -26.50 75.39 -17.62
N PRO A 15 -26.78 75.51 -16.32
CA PRO A 15 -25.97 74.88 -15.28
C PRO A 15 -26.26 73.38 -15.16
N ILE A 16 -25.23 72.56 -14.95
CA ILE A 16 -25.34 71.14 -14.59
C ILE A 16 -24.40 70.83 -13.42
N CYS A 17 -24.94 70.82 -12.19
CA CYS A 17 -24.15 70.76 -10.95
C CYS A 17 -23.02 71.81 -10.91
N ASP A 18 -21.75 71.40 -10.99
CA ASP A 18 -20.56 72.26 -10.98
C ASP A 18 -20.03 72.57 -12.40
N GLN A 19 -20.72 72.12 -13.44
CA GLN A 19 -20.36 72.26 -14.86
C GLN A 19 -21.37 73.14 -15.61
N LEU A 20 -21.02 73.54 -16.83
CA LEU A 20 -21.83 74.39 -17.68
C LEU A 20 -22.12 73.69 -19.02
N VAL A 21 -23.40 73.60 -19.39
CA VAL A 21 -23.84 73.16 -20.71
C VAL A 21 -23.93 74.39 -21.61
N ILE A 22 -23.23 74.34 -22.74
CA ILE A 22 -23.16 75.41 -23.74
C ILE A 22 -23.77 74.88 -25.03
N LEU A 23 -24.79 75.57 -25.53
CA LEU A 23 -25.25 75.37 -26.90
C LEU A 23 -24.41 76.26 -27.82
N SER A 24 -23.46 75.67 -28.51
CA SER A 24 -22.54 76.38 -29.39
C SER A 24 -23.00 76.29 -30.85
N TYR A 25 -22.83 77.42 -31.54
CA TYR A 25 -23.06 77.57 -32.96
C TYR A 25 -21.71 77.86 -33.63
N VAL A 26 -21.28 76.93 -34.47
CA VAL A 26 -20.02 77.00 -35.20
C VAL A 26 -20.30 77.26 -36.67
N LYS A 27 -19.60 78.23 -37.26
CA LYS A 27 -19.57 78.42 -38.70
C LYS A 27 -18.32 77.73 -39.24
N GLU A 28 -18.49 76.77 -40.14
CA GLU A 28 -17.38 76.07 -40.78
C GLU A 28 -17.22 76.58 -42.22
N ILE A 29 -15.99 76.84 -42.63
CA ILE A 29 -15.69 77.20 -44.03
C ILE A 29 -15.55 75.90 -44.80
N SER A 30 -16.40 75.67 -45.80
CA SER A 30 -16.30 74.44 -46.59
C SER A 30 -15.04 74.46 -47.46
N GLU A 31 -14.15 73.46 -47.29
CA GLU A 31 -12.92 73.29 -48.08
C GLU A 31 -13.17 73.16 -49.59
N LYS A 32 -14.40 72.87 -50.03
CA LYS A 32 -14.74 72.66 -51.45
C LYS A 32 -15.29 73.89 -52.16
N THR A 33 -15.80 74.89 -51.44
CA THR A 33 -16.52 76.02 -52.04
C THR A 33 -16.08 77.38 -51.51
N GLU A 34 -15.22 77.46 -50.48
CA GLU A 34 -14.85 78.72 -49.80
C GLU A 34 -16.08 79.54 -49.32
N VAL A 35 -17.24 78.89 -49.19
CA VAL A 35 -18.48 79.50 -48.67
C VAL A 35 -18.65 79.08 -47.21
N GLU A 36 -18.90 80.04 -46.33
CA GLU A 36 -19.30 79.78 -44.94
C GLU A 36 -20.56 78.91 -44.93
N CYS A 37 -20.44 77.70 -44.40
CA CYS A 37 -21.55 76.77 -44.24
C CYS A 37 -21.86 76.64 -42.74
N CYS A 38 -23.14 76.70 -42.38
CA CYS A 38 -23.57 76.49 -41.00
C CYS A 38 -23.27 75.05 -40.61
N ALA A 39 -22.42 74.86 -39.59
CA ALA A 39 -22.18 73.54 -39.02
C ALA A 39 -23.39 73.11 -38.18
N ARG A 40 -23.45 71.82 -37.83
CA ARG A 40 -24.46 71.35 -36.88
C ARG A 40 -24.23 72.04 -35.53
N PRO A 41 -25.30 72.54 -34.86
CA PRO A 41 -25.16 73.10 -33.52
C PRO A 41 -24.62 72.01 -32.59
N ARG A 42 -23.73 72.39 -31.67
CA ARG A 42 -23.10 71.46 -30.74
C ARG A 42 -23.57 71.75 -29.33
N LEU A 43 -23.75 70.68 -28.56
CA LEU A 43 -24.03 70.76 -27.14
C LEU A 43 -22.74 70.35 -26.42
N ASP A 44 -22.09 71.33 -25.82
CA ASP A 44 -20.80 71.17 -25.16
C ASP A 44 -20.98 71.23 -23.64
N ILE A 45 -20.38 70.29 -22.92
CA ILE A 45 -20.32 70.30 -21.45
C ILE A 45 -18.91 70.73 -21.08
N VAL A 46 -18.79 71.87 -20.38
CA VAL A 46 -17.51 72.45 -19.99
C VAL A 46 -17.40 72.59 -18.48
N GLN A 47 -16.19 72.35 -17.95
CA GLN A 47 -15.86 72.66 -16.57
C GLN A 47 -15.17 74.02 -16.49
N PRO A 48 -15.74 75.00 -15.76
CA PRO A 48 -15.10 76.30 -15.60
C PRO A 48 -13.92 76.20 -14.63
N LEU A 49 -12.70 76.44 -15.11
CA LEU A 49 -11.49 76.61 -14.30
C LEU A 49 -11.17 78.12 -14.16
N PRO A 50 -10.30 78.52 -13.21
CA PRO A 50 -10.00 79.94 -12.96
C PRO A 50 -9.51 80.74 -14.18
N GLU A 51 -8.81 80.09 -15.11
CA GLU A 51 -8.16 80.72 -16.27
C GLU A 51 -8.49 80.03 -17.61
N SER A 52 -9.30 78.97 -17.61
CA SER A 52 -9.66 78.21 -18.83
C SER A 52 -10.98 77.46 -18.65
N CYS A 53 -11.55 76.97 -19.75
CA CYS A 53 -12.63 75.98 -19.71
C CYS A 53 -12.10 74.66 -20.25
N GLU A 54 -12.27 73.58 -19.49
CA GLU A 54 -11.96 72.23 -19.95
C GLU A 54 -13.23 71.62 -20.56
N GLU A 55 -13.14 71.18 -21.82
CA GLU A 55 -14.24 70.51 -22.52
C GLU A 55 -14.33 69.05 -22.06
N ILE A 56 -15.46 68.67 -21.45
CA ILE A 56 -15.70 67.31 -20.96
C ILE A 56 -16.36 66.45 -22.04
N SER A 57 -17.29 67.04 -22.80
CA SER A 57 -18.03 66.35 -23.87
C SER A 57 -18.51 67.36 -24.90
N SER A 58 -18.48 67.00 -26.17
CA SER A 58 -19.08 67.78 -27.28
C SER A 58 -19.88 66.84 -28.18
N ASP A 59 -21.17 67.12 -28.32
CA ASP A 59 -22.08 66.35 -29.16
C ASP A 59 -22.71 67.23 -30.26
N ALA A 60 -22.52 66.84 -31.53
CA ALA A 60 -23.13 67.52 -32.66
C ALA A 60 -24.61 67.11 -32.83
N LEU A 61 -25.53 68.06 -32.71
CA LEU A 61 -26.97 67.82 -32.74
C LEU A 61 -27.49 67.68 -34.19
N THR A 62 -28.29 66.66 -34.43
CA THR A 62 -28.96 66.45 -35.73
C THR A 62 -30.33 67.14 -35.74
N VAL A 63 -30.34 68.43 -36.02
CA VAL A 63 -31.57 69.26 -36.11
C VAL A 63 -31.99 69.44 -37.57
N ARG A 64 -33.28 69.31 -37.91
CA ARG A 64 -33.76 69.51 -39.28
C ARG A 64 -33.62 70.99 -39.69
N GLY A 65 -33.04 71.23 -40.87
CA GLY A 65 -32.87 72.58 -41.41
C GLY A 65 -31.71 73.38 -40.80
N PHE A 66 -30.76 72.74 -40.11
CA PHE A 66 -29.61 73.42 -39.48
C PHE A 66 -28.79 74.32 -40.42
N GLN A 67 -28.84 74.07 -41.72
CA GLN A 67 -28.14 74.85 -42.75
C GLN A 67 -28.73 76.26 -42.95
N GLU A 68 -30.02 76.44 -42.65
CA GLU A 68 -30.77 77.70 -42.85
C GLU A 68 -30.88 78.51 -41.54
N ASN A 69 -30.44 77.95 -40.41
CA ASN A 69 -30.63 78.55 -39.09
C ASN A 69 -29.42 79.42 -38.68
N GLU A 70 -29.70 80.54 -38.02
CA GLU A 70 -28.71 81.41 -37.40
C GLU A 70 -28.54 81.11 -35.90
N CYS A 71 -27.50 81.66 -35.27
CA CYS A 71 -27.25 81.50 -33.83
C CYS A 71 -28.46 81.92 -32.95
N ARG A 72 -29.26 82.90 -33.39
CA ARG A 72 -30.46 83.38 -32.67
C ARG A 72 -31.65 82.42 -32.72
N ASP A 73 -31.66 81.52 -33.68
CA ASP A 73 -32.76 80.59 -33.89
C ASP A 73 -32.71 79.40 -32.93
N TYR A 74 -31.57 79.22 -32.25
CA TYR A 74 -31.35 78.19 -31.26
C TYR A 74 -31.53 78.74 -29.85
N HIS A 75 -32.32 78.05 -29.04
CA HIS A 75 -32.49 78.36 -27.62
C HIS A 75 -32.29 77.10 -26.78
N LEU A 76 -31.61 77.26 -25.64
CA LEU A 76 -31.44 76.22 -24.63
C LEU A 76 -32.30 76.56 -23.42
N GLU A 77 -33.31 75.75 -23.15
CA GLU A 77 -34.13 75.83 -21.94
C GLU A 77 -33.82 74.66 -20.99
N TYR A 78 -33.87 74.94 -19.69
CA TYR A 78 -33.70 73.94 -18.64
C TYR A 78 -34.66 74.24 -17.49
N SER A 79 -34.97 73.21 -16.70
CA SER A 79 -35.80 73.34 -15.49
C SER A 79 -34.90 73.20 -14.26
N GLU A 80 -35.05 74.09 -13.28
CA GLU A 80 -34.28 74.01 -12.03
C GLU A 80 -34.65 72.73 -11.26
N GLY A 81 -33.69 71.81 -11.13
CA GLY A 81 -33.83 70.56 -10.38
C GLY A 81 -34.08 69.30 -11.24
N GLU A 82 -34.28 69.44 -12.56
CA GLU A 82 -34.36 68.30 -13.48
C GLU A 82 -33.16 68.29 -14.44
N SER A 83 -32.53 67.12 -14.61
CA SER A 83 -31.42 66.89 -15.57
C SER A 83 -31.90 66.79 -17.03
N LEU A 84 -32.78 67.68 -17.45
CA LEU A 84 -33.38 67.72 -18.79
C LEU A 84 -33.10 69.07 -19.46
N PHE A 85 -32.52 69.01 -20.66
CA PHE A 85 -32.21 70.19 -21.47
C PHE A 85 -33.03 70.16 -22.75
N TYR A 86 -33.75 71.24 -23.02
CA TYR A 86 -34.57 71.38 -24.22
C TYR A 86 -33.86 72.33 -25.18
N ILE A 87 -33.42 71.80 -26.32
CA ILE A 87 -32.84 72.58 -27.40
C ILE A 87 -33.93 72.87 -28.42
N ILE A 88 -34.34 74.12 -28.51
CA ILE A 88 -35.42 74.58 -29.38
C ILE A 88 -34.80 75.20 -30.63
N SER A 89 -35.29 74.78 -31.78
CA SER A 89 -35.01 75.36 -33.09
C SER A 89 -36.33 75.65 -33.82
N PRO A 90 -36.34 76.44 -34.91
CA PRO A 90 -37.57 76.82 -35.59
C PRO A 90 -38.38 75.64 -36.15
N ARG A 91 -37.73 74.49 -36.36
CA ARG A 91 -38.34 73.30 -36.98
C ARG A 91 -38.30 72.04 -36.12
N ASP A 92 -37.58 72.06 -35.00
CA ASP A 92 -37.36 70.88 -34.15
C ASP A 92 -37.11 71.27 -32.69
N VAL A 93 -37.56 70.41 -31.78
CA VAL A 93 -37.21 70.45 -30.36
C VAL A 93 -36.48 69.16 -30.03
N VAL A 94 -35.25 69.27 -29.51
CA VAL A 94 -34.41 68.15 -29.09
C VAL A 94 -34.35 68.13 -27.58
N VAL A 95 -34.68 66.98 -26.97
CA VAL A 95 -34.55 66.78 -25.52
C VAL A 95 -33.24 66.05 -25.25
N ALA A 96 -32.29 66.72 -24.62
CA ALA A 96 -31.07 66.12 -24.11
C ALA A 96 -31.27 65.71 -22.65
N LYS A 97 -30.85 64.50 -22.33
CA LYS A 97 -30.89 63.93 -20.97
C LYS A 97 -29.50 63.46 -20.60
N GLU A 98 -29.18 63.47 -19.32
CA GLU A 98 -27.98 62.79 -18.83
C GLU A 98 -28.04 61.31 -19.20
N ARG A 99 -26.89 60.73 -19.60
CA ARG A 99 -26.81 59.31 -19.93
C ARG A 99 -26.99 58.50 -18.65
N ASP A 100 -28.04 57.68 -18.64
CA ASP A 100 -28.21 56.70 -17.58
C ASP A 100 -27.26 55.50 -17.80
N GLN A 101 -27.07 54.69 -16.76
CA GLN A 101 -26.27 53.46 -16.86
C GLN A 101 -26.84 52.47 -17.88
N ASP A 102 -28.16 52.44 -18.07
CA ASP A 102 -28.81 51.65 -19.13
C ASP A 102 -28.35 52.12 -20.54
N ASP A 103 -28.25 53.43 -20.78
CA ASP A 103 -27.82 53.99 -22.07
C ASP A 103 -26.33 53.72 -22.33
N HIS A 104 -25.50 53.72 -21.28
CA HIS A 104 -24.10 53.33 -21.38
C HIS A 104 -23.94 51.86 -21.77
N ILE A 105 -24.75 50.97 -21.20
CA ILE A 105 -24.76 49.54 -21.55
C ILE A 105 -25.23 49.34 -23.00
N ASP A 106 -26.29 50.03 -23.43
CA ASP A 106 -26.75 49.99 -24.82
C ASP A 106 -25.65 50.41 -25.80
N TRP A 107 -24.94 51.51 -25.50
CA TRP A 107 -23.80 51.95 -26.30
C TRP A 107 -22.69 50.89 -26.38
N LEU A 108 -22.37 50.22 -25.26
CA LEU A 108 -21.38 49.14 -25.24
C LEU A 108 -21.83 47.92 -26.06
N LEU A 109 -23.11 47.56 -25.99
CA LEU A 109 -23.70 46.47 -26.77
C LEU A 109 -23.66 46.78 -28.27
N GLU A 110 -24.02 47.99 -28.68
CA GLU A 110 -23.94 48.44 -30.08
C GLU A 110 -22.52 48.37 -30.64
N LYS A 111 -21.52 48.73 -29.82
CA LYS A 111 -20.10 48.65 -30.18
C LYS A 111 -19.51 47.23 -30.07
N LYS A 112 -20.34 46.22 -29.78
CA LYS A 112 -19.94 44.82 -29.60
C LYS A 112 -18.92 44.62 -28.47
N LYS A 113 -18.90 45.51 -27.49
CA LYS A 113 -18.02 45.45 -26.31
C LYS A 113 -18.71 44.76 -25.14
N TYR A 114 -19.06 43.50 -25.33
CA TYR A 114 -19.88 42.75 -24.37
C TYR A 114 -19.20 42.50 -23.02
N GLU A 115 -17.87 42.41 -22.97
CA GLU A 115 -17.16 42.22 -21.70
C GLU A 115 -17.21 43.48 -20.82
N GLU A 116 -16.96 44.65 -21.40
CA GLU A 116 -17.13 45.94 -20.73
C GLU A 116 -18.59 46.15 -20.33
N ALA A 117 -19.55 45.77 -21.21
CA ALA A 117 -20.98 45.86 -20.92
C ALA A 117 -21.39 44.99 -19.71
N LEU A 118 -20.88 43.76 -19.63
CA LEU A 118 -21.16 42.85 -18.52
C LEU A 118 -20.58 43.40 -17.21
N MET A 119 -19.36 43.96 -17.23
CA MET A 119 -18.75 44.58 -16.03
C MET A 119 -19.54 45.81 -15.58
N ALA A 120 -19.92 46.70 -16.50
CA ALA A 120 -20.74 47.86 -16.20
C ALA A 120 -22.10 47.45 -15.60
N ALA A 121 -22.70 46.39 -16.13
CA ALA A 121 -23.96 45.85 -15.63
C ALA A 121 -23.83 45.21 -14.23
N GLU A 122 -22.71 44.55 -13.93
CA GLU A 122 -22.43 43.98 -12.60
C GLU A 122 -22.22 45.09 -11.55
N ILE A 123 -21.50 46.16 -11.89
CA ILE A 123 -21.22 47.28 -10.97
C ILE A 123 -22.49 48.07 -10.64
N SER A 124 -23.37 48.25 -11.63
CA SER A 124 -24.57 49.08 -11.51
C SER A 124 -25.86 48.30 -11.31
N GLN A 125 -25.79 47.05 -10.81
CA GLN A 125 -26.94 46.14 -10.64
C GLN A 125 -28.17 46.73 -9.91
N LYS A 126 -28.00 47.77 -9.08
CA LYS A 126 -29.10 48.45 -8.36
C LYS A 126 -29.75 49.59 -9.16
N THR A 127 -29.09 50.09 -10.19
CA THR A 127 -29.46 51.32 -10.93
C THR A 127 -30.07 51.00 -12.31
N ILE A 128 -29.76 49.82 -12.85
CA ILE A 128 -30.24 49.33 -14.15
C ILE A 128 -31.72 48.96 -14.07
N LYS A 129 -32.52 49.45 -15.01
CA LYS A 129 -33.96 49.19 -15.09
C LYS A 129 -34.35 48.39 -16.32
N LYS A 130 -33.63 48.53 -17.45
CA LYS A 130 -33.99 47.91 -18.73
C LYS A 130 -33.25 46.60 -18.98
N HIS A 131 -31.95 46.55 -18.73
CA HIS A 131 -31.13 45.40 -19.12
C HIS A 131 -30.95 44.38 -18.01
N LYS A 132 -31.27 43.11 -18.27
CA LYS A 132 -30.91 42.04 -17.34
C LYS A 132 -29.49 41.57 -17.66
N ILE A 133 -28.69 41.34 -16.61
CA ILE A 133 -27.32 40.80 -16.72
C ILE A 133 -27.31 39.49 -17.52
N LEU A 134 -28.36 38.67 -17.39
CA LEU A 134 -28.52 37.42 -18.15
C LEU A 134 -28.61 37.66 -19.66
N ASP A 135 -29.36 38.67 -20.10
CA ASP A 135 -29.58 38.93 -21.53
C ASP A 135 -28.29 39.46 -22.19
N ILE A 136 -27.56 40.34 -21.49
CA ILE A 136 -26.21 40.82 -21.88
C ILE A 136 -25.25 39.64 -21.94
N GLY A 137 -25.29 38.77 -20.94
CA GLY A 137 -24.43 37.59 -20.87
C GLY A 137 -24.70 36.58 -21.98
N LEU A 138 -25.97 36.30 -22.30
CA LEU A 138 -26.34 35.43 -23.42
C LEU A 138 -25.92 36.05 -24.76
N ALA A 139 -26.10 37.37 -24.94
CA ALA A 139 -25.59 38.07 -26.11
C ALA A 139 -24.06 37.97 -26.23
N TYR A 140 -23.35 38.02 -25.10
CA TYR A 140 -21.90 37.83 -25.07
C TYR A 140 -21.49 36.41 -25.48
N ILE A 141 -22.13 35.39 -24.92
CA ILE A 141 -21.87 33.98 -25.24
C ILE A 141 -22.13 33.75 -26.74
N ASN A 142 -23.25 34.23 -27.26
CA ASN A 142 -23.58 34.14 -28.69
C ASN A 142 -22.51 34.78 -29.56
N HIS A 143 -22.03 35.98 -29.20
CA HIS A 143 -20.94 36.62 -29.92
C HIS A 143 -19.65 35.79 -29.89
N LEU A 144 -19.27 35.24 -28.74
CA LEU A 144 -18.04 34.44 -28.61
C LEU A 144 -18.12 33.16 -29.45
N VAL A 145 -19.31 32.54 -29.48
CA VAL A 145 -19.61 31.38 -30.32
C VAL A 145 -19.49 31.74 -31.82
N ASP A 146 -20.03 32.87 -32.24
CA ASP A 146 -19.94 33.34 -33.63
C ASP A 146 -18.50 33.69 -34.06
N LYS A 147 -17.66 34.13 -33.11
CA LYS A 147 -16.22 34.36 -33.32
C LYS A 147 -15.38 33.07 -33.37
N GLY A 148 -15.94 31.94 -32.95
CA GLY A 148 -15.22 30.67 -32.83
C GLY A 148 -14.39 30.52 -31.56
N GLU A 149 -14.55 31.42 -30.57
CA GLU A 149 -13.84 31.36 -29.28
C GLU A 149 -14.60 30.48 -28.28
N TYR A 150 -14.76 29.19 -28.59
CA TYR A 150 -15.62 28.26 -27.84
C TYR A 150 -15.18 28.02 -26.39
N ASP A 151 -13.88 27.98 -26.11
CA ASP A 151 -13.37 27.78 -24.75
C ASP A 151 -13.67 28.97 -23.82
N LEU A 152 -13.59 30.18 -24.36
CA LEU A 152 -13.93 31.40 -23.62
C LEU A 152 -15.44 31.49 -23.41
N ALA A 153 -16.23 31.15 -24.42
CA ALA A 153 -17.68 31.04 -24.31
C ALA A 153 -18.07 30.07 -23.18
N ALA A 154 -17.49 28.86 -23.17
CA ALA A 154 -17.75 27.85 -22.14
C ALA A 154 -17.38 28.31 -20.72
N ARG A 155 -16.28 29.05 -20.55
CA ARG A 155 -15.92 29.66 -19.25
C ARG A 155 -16.95 30.68 -18.78
N LYS A 156 -17.42 31.55 -19.69
CA LYS A 156 -18.39 32.60 -19.37
C LYS A 156 -19.77 32.00 -19.09
N CYS A 157 -20.14 30.88 -19.72
CA CYS A 157 -21.34 30.09 -19.40
C CYS A 157 -21.43 29.76 -17.90
N GLN A 158 -20.32 29.36 -17.27
CA GLN A 158 -20.29 29.06 -15.83
C GLN A 158 -20.68 30.27 -14.96
N LYS A 159 -20.23 31.48 -15.33
CA LYS A 159 -20.49 32.71 -14.59
C LYS A 159 -21.91 33.24 -14.84
N ILE A 160 -22.38 33.16 -16.09
CA ILE A 160 -23.62 33.80 -16.56
C ILE A 160 -24.85 32.94 -16.30
N LEU A 161 -24.79 31.65 -16.62
CA LEU A 161 -25.95 30.75 -16.52
C LEU A 161 -26.29 30.40 -15.06
N GLY A 162 -25.28 30.45 -14.18
CA GLY A 162 -25.44 30.22 -12.75
C GLY A 162 -26.21 28.92 -12.46
N LYS A 163 -27.37 29.06 -11.81
CA LYS A 163 -28.23 27.93 -11.40
C LYS A 163 -29.37 27.59 -12.36
N ASN A 164 -29.49 28.28 -13.49
CA ASN A 164 -30.61 28.06 -14.42
C ASN A 164 -30.38 26.81 -15.27
N THR A 165 -31.03 25.71 -14.90
CA THR A 165 -30.94 24.42 -15.61
C THR A 165 -31.34 24.54 -17.08
N GLU A 166 -32.49 25.16 -17.39
CA GLU A 166 -33.02 25.24 -18.77
C GLU A 166 -32.07 25.95 -19.73
N LEU A 167 -31.43 27.04 -19.29
CA LEU A 167 -30.46 27.77 -20.10
C LEU A 167 -29.18 26.96 -20.32
N TRP A 168 -28.74 26.21 -19.31
CA TRP A 168 -27.65 25.25 -19.47
C TRP A 168 -27.99 24.18 -20.50
N GLU A 169 -29.21 23.61 -20.48
CA GLU A 169 -29.61 22.61 -21.48
C GLU A 169 -29.57 23.22 -22.89
N PHE A 170 -30.14 24.41 -23.07
CA PHE A 170 -30.17 25.11 -24.36
C PHE A 170 -28.76 25.40 -24.91
N GLU A 171 -27.86 25.94 -24.09
CA GLU A 171 -26.49 26.22 -24.51
C GLU A 171 -25.74 24.92 -24.84
N VAL A 172 -25.93 23.84 -24.06
CA VAL A 172 -25.29 22.56 -24.38
C VAL A 172 -25.79 21.98 -25.71
N TYR A 173 -27.10 22.10 -26.03
CA TYR A 173 -27.61 21.74 -27.35
C TYR A 173 -27.00 22.59 -28.46
N LYS A 174 -26.84 23.90 -28.24
CA LYS A 174 -26.19 24.79 -29.21
C LYS A 174 -24.73 24.39 -29.47
N PHE A 175 -23.97 24.10 -28.41
CA PHE A 175 -22.59 23.61 -28.53
C PHE A 175 -22.51 22.23 -29.22
N LYS A 176 -23.53 21.38 -29.08
CA LYS A 176 -23.65 20.11 -29.81
C LYS A 176 -23.81 20.33 -31.32
N GLU A 177 -24.72 21.21 -31.73
CA GLU A 177 -24.96 21.48 -33.16
C GLU A 177 -23.69 22.01 -33.85
N ILE A 178 -22.84 22.71 -33.09
CA ILE A 178 -21.56 23.24 -33.56
C ILE A 178 -20.43 22.19 -33.50
N GLY A 179 -20.63 21.07 -32.81
CA GLY A 179 -19.63 19.99 -32.65
C GLY A 179 -18.51 20.34 -31.66
N GLN A 180 -18.78 21.20 -30.68
CA GLN A 180 -17.80 21.68 -29.70
C GLN A 180 -18.21 21.33 -28.26
N LEU A 181 -18.79 20.14 -28.03
CA LEU A 181 -19.18 19.71 -26.69
C LEU A 181 -17.98 19.49 -25.76
N LYS A 182 -16.77 19.31 -26.31
CA LYS A 182 -15.53 19.15 -25.55
C LYS A 182 -15.21 20.38 -24.69
N SER A 183 -15.35 21.59 -25.24
CA SER A 183 -15.05 22.84 -24.53
C SER A 183 -15.98 23.08 -23.35
N ILE A 184 -17.28 22.77 -23.49
CA ILE A 184 -18.28 22.96 -22.42
C ILE A 184 -18.21 21.88 -21.34
N SER A 185 -17.78 20.66 -21.69
CA SER A 185 -17.75 19.50 -20.78
C SER A 185 -17.07 19.74 -19.43
N ARG A 186 -15.99 20.53 -19.41
CA ARG A 186 -15.20 20.83 -18.20
C ARG A 186 -15.95 21.72 -17.19
N TYR A 187 -16.88 22.53 -17.70
CA TYR A 187 -17.58 23.56 -16.92
C TYR A 187 -19.01 23.17 -16.56
N LEU A 188 -19.46 21.97 -16.95
CA LEU A 188 -20.80 21.49 -16.64
C LEU A 188 -21.02 21.42 -15.12
N PRO A 189 -22.20 21.85 -14.64
CA PRO A 189 -22.58 21.71 -13.24
C PRO A 189 -22.55 20.25 -12.77
N ARG A 190 -21.97 19.98 -11.59
CA ARG A 190 -21.82 18.61 -11.03
C ARG A 190 -22.64 18.34 -9.76
N ARG A 191 -23.23 19.37 -9.15
CA ARG A 191 -23.92 19.26 -7.84
C ARG A 191 -25.16 20.12 -7.72
N ASP A 192 -25.03 21.43 -7.88
CA ASP A 192 -26.17 22.35 -7.83
C ASP A 192 -25.98 23.45 -8.88
N PRO A 193 -26.74 23.42 -10.00
CA PRO A 193 -27.79 22.47 -10.36
C PRO A 193 -27.24 21.14 -10.92
N VAL A 194 -28.04 20.07 -10.90
CA VAL A 194 -27.77 18.84 -11.69
C VAL A 194 -28.63 18.89 -12.95
N LEU A 195 -28.02 18.68 -14.12
CA LEU A 195 -28.74 18.65 -15.39
C LEU A 195 -29.41 17.29 -15.62
N LYS A 196 -30.26 17.18 -16.65
CA LYS A 196 -30.83 15.87 -17.01
C LYS A 196 -29.70 14.87 -17.36
N PRO A 197 -29.81 13.59 -16.93
CA PRO A 197 -28.81 12.55 -17.21
C PRO A 197 -28.42 12.42 -18.69
N LEU A 198 -29.40 12.63 -19.59
CA LEU A 198 -29.21 12.60 -21.04
C LEU A 198 -28.11 13.56 -21.53
N ILE A 199 -27.93 14.72 -20.87
CA ILE A 199 -26.93 15.71 -21.27
C ILE A 199 -25.51 15.21 -21.00
N TYR A 200 -25.30 14.62 -19.82
CA TYR A 200 -24.03 13.99 -19.48
C TYR A 200 -23.75 12.79 -20.38
N GLU A 201 -24.77 11.98 -20.67
CA GLU A 201 -24.67 10.84 -21.60
C GLU A 201 -24.26 11.30 -23.01
N MET A 202 -24.88 12.37 -23.53
CA MET A 202 -24.54 12.93 -24.83
C MET A 202 -23.08 13.39 -24.91
N VAL A 203 -22.59 14.08 -23.88
CA VAL A 203 -21.17 14.50 -23.82
C VAL A 203 -20.27 13.27 -23.79
N LEU A 204 -20.57 12.29 -22.95
CA LEU A 204 -19.79 11.04 -22.85
C LEU A 204 -19.77 10.28 -24.18
N HIS A 205 -20.87 10.25 -24.93
CA HIS A 205 -20.94 9.64 -26.25
C HIS A 205 -20.05 10.36 -27.28
N GLU A 206 -20.00 11.69 -27.30
CA GLU A 206 -19.12 12.41 -28.21
C GLU A 206 -17.63 12.19 -27.88
N PHE A 207 -17.29 12.11 -26.60
CA PHE A 207 -15.94 11.72 -26.17
C PHE A 207 -15.62 10.27 -26.55
N LEU A 208 -16.58 9.34 -26.47
CA LEU A 208 -16.40 7.95 -26.91
C LEU A 208 -16.11 7.82 -28.42
N GLU A 209 -16.65 8.71 -29.26
CA GLU A 209 -16.39 8.67 -30.70
C GLU A 209 -15.05 9.31 -31.08
N SER A 210 -14.60 10.31 -30.33
CA SER A 210 -13.45 11.14 -30.72
C SER A 210 -12.19 10.96 -29.87
N ASP A 211 -12.32 10.76 -28.55
CA ASP A 211 -11.22 10.80 -27.58
C ASP A 211 -11.46 9.90 -26.34
N TYR A 212 -10.85 8.70 -26.38
CA TYR A 212 -10.92 7.72 -25.30
C TYR A 212 -10.22 8.15 -24.00
N GLU A 213 -9.18 8.98 -24.07
CA GLU A 213 -8.47 9.44 -22.88
C GLU A 213 -9.28 10.51 -22.16
N GLY A 214 -9.84 11.46 -22.92
CA GLY A 214 -10.78 12.45 -22.40
C GLY A 214 -11.97 11.79 -21.72
N PHE A 215 -12.57 10.77 -22.35
CA PHE A 215 -13.65 9.97 -21.75
C PHE A 215 -13.25 9.36 -20.40
N ALA A 216 -12.05 8.77 -20.31
CA ALA A 216 -11.54 8.17 -19.07
C ALA A 216 -11.37 9.19 -17.94
N THR A 217 -10.89 10.40 -18.27
CA THR A 217 -10.76 11.48 -17.27
C THR A 217 -12.12 11.94 -16.77
N LEU A 218 -13.13 12.05 -17.65
CA LEU A 218 -14.48 12.44 -17.28
C LEU A 218 -15.14 11.43 -16.34
N ILE A 219 -15.02 10.13 -16.60
CA ILE A 219 -15.56 9.08 -15.71
C ILE A 219 -14.96 9.16 -14.30
N LYS A 220 -13.67 9.48 -14.17
CA LYS A 220 -13.03 9.64 -12.86
C LYS A 220 -13.50 10.87 -12.10
N GLU A 221 -13.80 11.93 -12.83
CA GLU A 221 -14.21 13.21 -12.27
C GLU A 221 -15.70 13.30 -11.97
N TRP A 222 -16.53 12.59 -12.72
CA TRP A 222 -17.99 12.67 -12.63
C TRP A 222 -18.52 11.59 -11.67
N PRO A 223 -19.29 11.97 -10.64
CA PRO A 223 -19.95 10.98 -9.81
C PRO A 223 -20.95 10.16 -10.66
N GLY A 224 -20.97 8.84 -10.43
CA GLY A 224 -21.79 7.88 -11.19
C GLY A 224 -23.31 8.04 -11.03
N ASP A 225 -23.76 9.02 -10.25
CA ASP A 225 -25.18 9.40 -10.09
C ASP A 225 -25.66 10.37 -11.19
N LEU A 226 -24.73 11.00 -11.94
CA LEU A 226 -25.05 12.03 -12.95
C LEU A 226 -25.55 11.46 -14.28
N TYR A 227 -25.30 10.18 -14.55
CA TYR A 227 -25.62 9.54 -15.82
C TYR A 227 -26.08 8.09 -15.59
N ASN A 228 -26.80 7.52 -16.55
CA ASN A 228 -27.19 6.13 -16.46
C ASN A 228 -26.00 5.22 -16.81
N ASN A 229 -25.37 4.64 -15.79
CA ASN A 229 -24.25 3.71 -15.93
C ASN A 229 -24.53 2.57 -16.92
N THR A 230 -25.77 2.06 -17.01
CA THR A 230 -26.10 0.94 -17.90
C THR A 230 -25.97 1.30 -19.38
N ILE A 231 -26.39 2.52 -19.76
CA ILE A 231 -26.33 3.02 -21.14
C ILE A 231 -24.87 3.23 -21.53
N ILE A 232 -24.08 3.86 -20.66
CA ILE A 232 -22.66 4.11 -20.90
C ILE A 232 -21.87 2.80 -20.97
N VAL A 233 -22.14 1.84 -20.08
CA VAL A 233 -21.52 0.50 -20.14
C VAL A 233 -21.84 -0.18 -21.48
N GLN A 234 -23.08 -0.12 -21.95
CA GLN A 234 -23.45 -0.72 -23.22
C GLN A 234 -22.77 -0.04 -24.41
N ALA A 235 -22.68 1.30 -24.40
CA ALA A 235 -21.95 2.08 -25.39
C ALA A 235 -20.46 1.72 -25.43
N VAL A 236 -19.81 1.63 -24.27
CA VAL A 236 -18.40 1.24 -24.15
C VAL A 236 -18.19 -0.19 -24.64
N VAL A 237 -19.08 -1.13 -24.32
CA VAL A 237 -19.02 -2.52 -24.80
C VAL A 237 -19.18 -2.59 -26.32
N ASP A 238 -20.06 -1.79 -26.92
CA ASP A 238 -20.24 -1.74 -28.37
C ASP A 238 -19.02 -1.14 -29.09
N HIS A 239 -18.32 -0.18 -28.48
CA HIS A 239 -17.03 0.30 -28.98
C HIS A 239 -15.90 -0.73 -28.78
N LEU A 240 -15.90 -1.48 -27.68
CA LEU A 240 -14.95 -2.58 -27.46
C LEU A 240 -15.16 -3.75 -28.43
N LYS A 241 -16.37 -3.95 -28.99
CA LYS A 241 -16.56 -4.91 -30.09
C LYS A 241 -15.82 -4.49 -31.36
N LYS A 242 -15.66 -3.18 -31.59
CA LYS A 242 -14.91 -2.63 -32.73
C LYS A 242 -13.41 -2.67 -32.47
N ASP A 243 -12.98 -2.29 -31.26
CA ASP A 243 -11.57 -2.34 -30.82
C ASP A 243 -11.39 -3.12 -29.50
N PRO A 244 -11.23 -4.46 -29.56
CA PRO A 244 -11.21 -5.32 -28.37
C PRO A 244 -10.01 -5.15 -27.45
N GLN A 245 -8.90 -4.60 -27.97
CA GLN A 245 -7.62 -4.51 -27.27
C GLN A 245 -7.33 -3.12 -26.71
N ASN A 246 -8.28 -2.19 -26.80
CA ASN A 246 -8.02 -0.83 -26.32
C ASN A 246 -7.97 -0.79 -24.78
N SER A 247 -6.76 -0.68 -24.24
CA SER A 247 -6.49 -0.72 -22.81
C SER A 247 -7.17 0.41 -22.03
N THR A 248 -7.37 1.58 -22.64
CA THR A 248 -8.01 2.71 -21.97
C THR A 248 -9.51 2.46 -21.77
N LEU A 249 -10.19 1.96 -22.81
CA LEU A 249 -11.61 1.59 -22.77
C LEU A 249 -11.88 0.44 -21.80
N LEU A 250 -11.04 -0.60 -21.82
CA LEU A 250 -11.14 -1.70 -20.87
C LEU A 250 -10.96 -1.20 -19.43
N ARG A 251 -10.01 -0.29 -19.18
CA ARG A 251 -9.81 0.28 -17.84
C ARG A 251 -11.03 1.08 -17.40
N THR A 252 -11.56 1.94 -18.26
CA THR A 252 -12.78 2.71 -17.95
C THR A 252 -13.99 1.81 -17.72
N LEU A 253 -14.12 0.72 -18.47
CA LEU A 253 -15.20 -0.24 -18.28
C LEU A 253 -15.08 -0.96 -16.93
N ALA A 254 -13.86 -1.30 -16.52
CA ALA A 254 -13.61 -1.90 -15.22
C ALA A 254 -13.95 -0.91 -14.08
N GLU A 255 -13.58 0.37 -14.22
CA GLU A 255 -13.97 1.44 -13.28
C GLU A 255 -15.51 1.57 -13.21
N LEU A 256 -16.20 1.61 -14.35
CA LEU A 256 -17.67 1.64 -14.40
C LEU A 256 -18.31 0.41 -13.72
N TYR A 257 -17.77 -0.80 -13.94
CA TYR A 257 -18.27 -1.99 -13.26
C TYR A 257 -18.01 -2.00 -11.75
N THR A 258 -16.94 -1.34 -11.28
CA THR A 258 -16.75 -1.15 -9.84
C THR A 258 -17.79 -0.20 -9.23
N TYR A 259 -18.20 0.85 -9.95
CA TYR A 259 -19.30 1.72 -9.52
C TYR A 259 -20.65 1.00 -9.52
N ASP A 260 -20.93 0.18 -10.54
CA ASP A 260 -22.17 -0.62 -10.65
C ASP A 260 -22.20 -1.85 -9.72
N GLN A 261 -21.21 -1.99 -8.83
CA GLN A 261 -21.05 -3.13 -7.91
C GLN A 261 -20.96 -4.52 -8.59
N ARG A 262 -20.71 -4.56 -9.91
CA ARG A 262 -20.51 -5.80 -10.69
C ARG A 262 -19.04 -6.21 -10.68
N TYR A 263 -18.53 -6.44 -9.49
CA TYR A 263 -17.11 -6.68 -9.28
C TYR A 263 -16.56 -7.93 -9.98
N GLY A 264 -17.39 -8.95 -10.22
CA GLY A 264 -16.99 -10.15 -10.95
C GLY A 264 -16.55 -9.85 -12.39
N ARG A 265 -17.30 -9.00 -13.11
CA ARG A 265 -16.96 -8.56 -14.48
C ARG A 265 -15.79 -7.59 -14.51
N ALA A 266 -15.73 -6.68 -13.52
CA ALA A 266 -14.58 -5.80 -13.35
C ALA A 266 -13.28 -6.59 -13.17
N LEU A 267 -13.32 -7.68 -12.40
CA LEU A 267 -12.17 -8.54 -12.15
C LEU A 267 -11.68 -9.26 -13.41
N GLU A 268 -12.58 -9.71 -14.30
CA GLU A 268 -12.17 -10.31 -15.58
C GLU A 268 -11.36 -9.31 -16.41
N ILE A 269 -11.83 -8.07 -16.47
CA ILE A 269 -11.18 -7.02 -17.24
C ILE A 269 -9.87 -6.58 -16.59
N TYR A 270 -9.82 -6.49 -15.25
CA TYR A 270 -8.56 -6.18 -14.59
C TYR A 270 -7.53 -7.31 -14.71
N LEU A 271 -7.95 -8.57 -14.80
CA LEU A 271 -7.07 -9.71 -15.09
C LEU A 271 -6.54 -9.67 -16.52
N THR A 272 -7.36 -9.33 -17.52
CA THR A 272 -6.88 -9.16 -18.91
C THR A 272 -5.91 -7.99 -19.03
N LEU A 273 -6.18 -6.89 -18.32
CA LEU A 273 -5.32 -5.72 -18.28
C LEU A 273 -4.07 -5.87 -17.39
N ARG A 274 -3.95 -6.98 -16.64
CA ARG A 274 -2.84 -7.22 -15.71
C ARG A 274 -2.64 -6.05 -14.73
N HIS A 275 -3.74 -5.52 -14.19
CA HIS A 275 -3.70 -4.36 -13.31
C HIS A 275 -3.22 -4.74 -11.89
N LYS A 276 -2.37 -3.91 -11.27
CA LYS A 276 -1.79 -4.19 -9.93
C LYS A 276 -2.83 -4.26 -8.82
N ASP A 277 -3.93 -3.53 -8.97
CA ASP A 277 -4.98 -3.43 -7.95
C ASP A 277 -5.98 -4.59 -7.95
N VAL A 278 -5.81 -5.59 -8.84
CA VAL A 278 -6.64 -6.80 -8.88
C VAL A 278 -6.70 -7.44 -7.48
N PHE A 279 -5.55 -7.64 -6.83
CA PHE A 279 -5.47 -8.23 -5.49
C PHE A 279 -6.18 -7.41 -4.41
N GLN A 280 -6.09 -6.07 -4.48
CA GLN A 280 -6.78 -5.20 -3.52
C GLN A 280 -8.31 -5.26 -3.71
N LEU A 281 -8.76 -5.32 -4.95
CA LEU A 281 -10.18 -5.38 -5.30
C LEU A 281 -10.80 -6.71 -4.86
N ILE A 282 -10.07 -7.81 -5.01
CA ILE A 282 -10.43 -9.14 -4.49
C ILE A 282 -10.63 -9.10 -2.98
N HIS A 283 -9.65 -8.53 -2.27
CA HIS A 283 -9.64 -8.53 -0.81
C HIS A 283 -10.75 -7.64 -0.23
N LYS A 284 -10.96 -6.45 -0.81
CA LYS A 284 -11.99 -5.49 -0.38
C LYS A 284 -13.42 -5.99 -0.60
N HIS A 285 -13.68 -6.66 -1.73
CA HIS A 285 -15.04 -7.08 -2.12
C HIS A 285 -15.28 -8.59 -1.98
N ASN A 286 -14.34 -9.33 -1.38
CA ASN A 286 -14.47 -10.75 -1.07
C ASN A 286 -14.82 -11.63 -2.29
N LEU A 287 -14.18 -11.40 -3.44
CA LEU A 287 -14.54 -11.99 -4.74
C LEU A 287 -13.98 -13.40 -4.97
N PHE A 288 -13.71 -14.15 -3.90
CA PHE A 288 -13.07 -15.45 -3.96
C PHE A 288 -13.89 -16.50 -4.70
N SER A 289 -15.22 -16.35 -4.76
CA SER A 289 -16.09 -17.22 -5.57
C SER A 289 -15.84 -17.07 -7.07
N SER A 290 -15.60 -15.85 -7.56
CA SER A 290 -15.35 -15.57 -8.98
C SER A 290 -13.92 -15.89 -9.43
N ILE A 291 -13.01 -16.13 -8.48
CA ILE A 291 -11.60 -16.43 -8.74
C ILE A 291 -11.35 -17.93 -8.83
N ARG A 292 -12.25 -18.77 -8.30
CA ARG A 292 -12.07 -20.24 -8.23
C ARG A 292 -11.63 -20.84 -9.56
N ASP A 293 -12.26 -20.42 -10.65
CA ASP A 293 -12.00 -20.97 -11.99
C ASP A 293 -10.89 -20.19 -12.75
N LYS A 294 -10.24 -19.23 -12.10
CA LYS A 294 -9.27 -18.28 -12.69
C LYS A 294 -7.98 -18.18 -11.90
N ILE A 295 -7.73 -19.13 -10.99
CA ILE A 295 -6.52 -19.16 -10.16
C ILE A 295 -5.25 -19.20 -11.03
N VAL A 296 -5.26 -19.97 -12.12
CA VAL A 296 -4.13 -20.06 -13.06
C VAL A 296 -3.79 -18.69 -13.66
N LEU A 297 -4.80 -17.96 -14.13
CA LEU A 297 -4.61 -16.62 -14.70
C LEU A 297 -4.07 -15.60 -13.67
N LEU A 298 -4.45 -15.76 -12.41
CA LEU A 298 -3.96 -14.92 -11.32
C LEU A 298 -2.49 -15.23 -10.99
N MET A 299 -2.12 -16.51 -10.97
CA MET A 299 -0.74 -16.95 -10.73
C MET A 299 0.20 -16.63 -11.90
N ASP A 300 -0.30 -16.65 -13.14
CA ASP A 300 0.44 -16.19 -14.33
C ASP A 300 0.75 -14.68 -14.30
N PHE A 301 -0.03 -13.91 -13.53
CA PHE A 301 0.22 -12.47 -13.34
C PHE A 301 1.27 -12.20 -12.27
N ASP A 302 1.07 -12.73 -11.07
CA ASP A 302 2.00 -12.56 -9.94
C ASP A 302 1.88 -13.77 -9.01
N SER A 303 2.77 -14.75 -9.21
CA SER A 303 2.77 -16.01 -8.47
C SER A 303 2.99 -15.80 -6.98
N GLU A 304 3.81 -14.83 -6.57
CA GLU A 304 4.08 -14.62 -5.15
C GLU A 304 2.86 -14.05 -4.42
N LYS A 305 2.27 -12.95 -4.93
CA LYS A 305 1.10 -12.32 -4.31
C LYS A 305 -0.15 -13.18 -4.43
N ALA A 306 -0.31 -13.90 -5.54
CA ALA A 306 -1.42 -14.83 -5.71
C ALA A 306 -1.37 -15.93 -4.66
N VAL A 307 -0.20 -16.54 -4.44
CA VAL A 307 -0.04 -17.58 -3.43
C VAL A 307 -0.25 -17.02 -2.03
N ASP A 308 0.32 -15.86 -1.69
CA ASP A 308 0.12 -15.26 -0.38
C ASP A 308 -1.37 -14.96 -0.12
N MET A 309 -2.09 -14.45 -1.13
CA MET A 309 -3.53 -14.19 -1.04
C MET A 309 -4.35 -15.48 -0.87
N LEU A 310 -3.99 -16.56 -1.57
CA LEU A 310 -4.66 -17.86 -1.45
C LEU A 310 -4.41 -18.46 -0.06
N LEU A 311 -3.18 -18.37 0.45
CA LEU A 311 -2.80 -18.85 1.78
C LEU A 311 -3.38 -17.98 2.92
N ASP A 312 -3.65 -16.70 2.69
CA ASP A 312 -4.33 -15.84 3.67
C ASP A 312 -5.84 -16.10 3.72
N ASN A 313 -6.42 -16.76 2.71
CA ASN A 313 -7.87 -17.00 2.57
C ASN A 313 -8.21 -18.49 2.47
N GLU A 314 -7.56 -19.31 3.30
CA GLU A 314 -7.80 -20.76 3.40
C GLU A 314 -9.27 -21.12 3.68
N ASP A 315 -9.99 -20.28 4.44
CA ASP A 315 -11.41 -20.51 4.77
C ASP A 315 -12.34 -20.45 3.55
N LYS A 316 -11.90 -19.81 2.47
CA LYS A 316 -12.75 -19.51 1.29
C LYS A 316 -12.42 -20.39 0.08
N ILE A 317 -11.16 -20.81 -0.03
CA ILE A 317 -10.65 -21.67 -1.10
C ILE A 317 -9.85 -22.80 -0.45
N SER A 318 -10.34 -24.03 -0.59
CA SER A 318 -9.65 -25.20 -0.05
C SER A 318 -8.37 -25.49 -0.81
N ILE A 319 -7.33 -25.92 -0.08
CA ILE A 319 -6.03 -26.31 -0.63
C ILE A 319 -6.20 -27.37 -1.73
N ASP A 320 -7.08 -28.34 -1.50
CA ASP A 320 -7.36 -29.41 -2.46
C ASP A 320 -7.82 -28.87 -3.82
N ARG A 321 -8.69 -27.85 -3.81
CA ARG A 321 -9.20 -27.27 -5.05
C ARG A 321 -8.12 -26.47 -5.79
N VAL A 322 -7.25 -25.76 -5.06
CA VAL A 322 -6.11 -25.05 -5.66
C VAL A 322 -5.17 -26.05 -6.33
N VAL A 323 -4.88 -27.18 -5.68
CA VAL A 323 -3.99 -28.20 -6.24
C VAL A 323 -4.60 -28.89 -7.47
N GLU A 324 -5.92 -29.13 -7.49
CA GLU A 324 -6.65 -29.64 -8.67
C GLU A 324 -6.58 -28.68 -9.87
N GLU A 325 -6.87 -27.39 -9.67
CA GLU A 325 -6.84 -26.40 -10.76
C GLU A 325 -5.40 -26.16 -11.29
N LEU A 326 -4.39 -26.38 -10.45
CA LEU A 326 -2.97 -26.27 -10.82
C LEU A 326 -2.37 -27.58 -11.38
N GLU A 327 -3.13 -28.66 -11.52
CA GLU A 327 -2.61 -29.96 -11.98
C GLU A 327 -2.02 -29.88 -13.40
N ASN A 328 -2.55 -29.00 -14.24
CA ASN A 328 -2.05 -28.77 -15.60
C ASN A 328 -0.77 -27.91 -15.65
N ARG A 329 -0.32 -27.34 -14.53
CA ARG A 329 0.83 -26.42 -14.42
C ARG A 329 1.71 -26.78 -13.20
N PRO A 330 2.57 -27.80 -13.34
CA PRO A 330 3.39 -28.32 -12.23
C PRO A 330 4.35 -27.27 -11.63
N GLU A 331 4.85 -26.33 -12.42
CA GLU A 331 5.69 -25.20 -11.96
C GLU A 331 4.97 -24.32 -10.91
N LEU A 332 3.74 -23.93 -11.19
CA LEU A 332 2.92 -23.08 -10.31
C LEU A 332 2.45 -23.86 -9.08
N GLN A 333 2.13 -25.14 -9.27
CA GLN A 333 1.78 -26.06 -8.20
C GLN A 333 2.95 -26.21 -7.20
N HIS A 334 4.19 -26.29 -7.69
CA HIS A 334 5.37 -26.33 -6.86
C HIS A 334 5.54 -25.07 -6.00
N VAL A 335 5.43 -23.87 -6.59
CA VAL A 335 5.56 -22.59 -5.87
C VAL A 335 4.49 -22.46 -4.77
N TYR A 336 3.25 -22.84 -5.06
CA TYR A 336 2.16 -22.85 -4.08
C TYR A 336 2.46 -23.80 -2.92
N LEU A 337 2.83 -25.06 -3.21
CA LEU A 337 3.11 -26.07 -2.18
C LEU A 337 4.38 -25.74 -1.37
N HIS A 338 5.40 -25.14 -1.98
CA HIS A 338 6.61 -24.69 -1.29
C HIS A 338 6.30 -23.59 -0.27
N LYS A 339 5.52 -22.58 -0.68
CA LYS A 339 5.08 -21.52 0.25
C LYS A 339 4.14 -22.05 1.33
N LEU A 340 3.25 -22.98 0.99
CA LEU A 340 2.39 -23.66 1.97
C LEU A 340 3.24 -24.35 3.03
N PHE A 341 4.27 -25.11 2.62
CA PHE A 341 5.18 -25.81 3.53
C PHE A 341 5.94 -24.85 4.47
N LYS A 342 6.43 -23.72 3.94
CA LYS A 342 7.11 -22.69 4.76
C LYS A 342 6.20 -22.06 5.81
N ARG A 343 4.90 -21.91 5.54
CA ARG A 343 3.95 -21.37 6.52
C ARG A 343 3.49 -22.44 7.52
N ASP A 344 3.15 -23.63 7.03
CA ASP A 344 2.65 -24.72 7.85
C ASP A 344 3.09 -26.09 7.30
N HIS A 345 3.99 -26.73 8.05
CA HIS A 345 4.59 -28.03 7.73
C HIS A 345 3.56 -29.19 7.73
N HIS A 346 2.41 -29.03 8.39
CA HIS A 346 1.43 -30.12 8.55
C HIS A 346 0.28 -30.06 7.53
N LYS A 347 -0.07 -28.89 7.00
CA LYS A 347 -1.20 -28.75 6.06
C LYS A 347 -0.93 -29.38 4.69
N GLY A 348 0.34 -29.49 4.30
CA GLY A 348 0.78 -30.11 3.05
C GLY A 348 0.84 -31.65 3.06
N GLN A 349 0.53 -32.33 4.18
CA GLN A 349 0.78 -33.77 4.37
C GLN A 349 0.32 -34.67 3.23
N ARG A 350 -0.89 -34.45 2.70
CA ARG A 350 -1.46 -35.24 1.60
C ARG A 350 -0.74 -35.03 0.27
N TYR A 351 -0.12 -33.87 0.11
CA TYR A 351 0.57 -33.47 -1.11
C TYR A 351 2.08 -33.67 -1.04
N HIS A 352 2.65 -34.05 0.11
CA HIS A 352 4.09 -34.29 0.26
C HIS A 352 4.62 -35.29 -0.77
N GLU A 353 3.86 -36.33 -1.11
CA GLU A 353 4.24 -37.28 -2.17
C GLU A 353 4.41 -36.58 -3.53
N LYS A 354 3.38 -35.85 -3.99
CA LYS A 354 3.44 -35.04 -5.23
C LYS A 354 4.50 -33.94 -5.13
N GLN A 355 4.72 -33.39 -3.93
CA GLN A 355 5.68 -32.32 -3.71
C GLN A 355 7.12 -32.80 -3.90
N ILE A 356 7.45 -34.03 -3.53
CA ILE A 356 8.78 -34.62 -3.76
C ILE A 356 9.05 -34.78 -5.25
N SER A 357 8.08 -35.25 -6.04
CA SER A 357 8.24 -35.32 -7.50
C SER A 357 8.41 -33.92 -8.12
N LEU A 358 7.70 -32.92 -7.60
CA LEU A 358 7.81 -31.54 -8.06
C LEU A 358 9.15 -30.88 -7.66
N TYR A 359 9.64 -31.06 -6.43
CA TYR A 359 10.98 -30.60 -6.02
C TYR A 359 12.06 -31.24 -6.88
N ALA A 360 11.93 -32.54 -7.16
CA ALA A 360 12.88 -33.26 -8.01
C ALA A 360 12.95 -32.70 -9.45
N GLU A 361 11.89 -32.07 -9.96
CA GLU A 361 11.83 -31.48 -11.31
C GLU A 361 12.23 -30.01 -11.34
N TYR A 362 11.71 -29.21 -10.40
CA TYR A 362 11.76 -27.75 -10.48
C TYR A 362 12.71 -27.10 -9.47
N ASP A 363 13.04 -27.76 -8.35
CA ASP A 363 13.82 -27.13 -7.28
C ASP A 363 14.61 -28.14 -6.41
N ARG A 364 15.73 -28.61 -6.97
CA ARG A 364 16.68 -29.52 -6.30
C ARG A 364 17.24 -29.01 -4.96
N PRO A 365 17.76 -27.77 -4.83
CA PRO A 365 18.44 -27.37 -3.59
C PRO A 365 17.51 -27.32 -2.36
N ASN A 366 16.21 -27.10 -2.57
CA ASN A 366 15.24 -27.08 -1.48
C ASN A 366 14.67 -28.46 -1.11
N LEU A 367 15.06 -29.53 -1.84
CA LEU A 367 14.65 -30.90 -1.53
C LEU A 367 15.26 -31.40 -0.21
N LEU A 368 16.55 -31.15 0.04
CA LEU A 368 17.23 -31.55 1.28
C LEU A 368 16.62 -30.88 2.53
N PRO A 369 16.42 -29.54 2.57
CA PRO A 369 15.70 -28.88 3.65
C PRO A 369 14.29 -29.46 3.87
N PHE A 370 13.54 -29.68 2.79
CA PHE A 370 12.21 -30.25 2.87
C PHE A 370 12.21 -31.66 3.50
N LEU A 371 13.17 -32.51 3.14
CA LEU A 371 13.31 -33.85 3.72
C LEU A 371 13.77 -33.84 5.20
N ARG A 372 14.49 -32.80 5.62
CA ARG A 372 14.88 -32.59 7.02
C ARG A 372 13.71 -32.13 7.88
N ASP A 373 12.96 -31.16 7.40
CA ASP A 373 11.88 -30.52 8.15
C ASP A 373 10.57 -31.34 8.12
N SER A 374 10.40 -32.22 7.14
CA SER A 374 9.19 -33.04 7.02
C SER A 374 9.18 -34.22 8.00
N THR A 375 8.15 -34.25 8.85
CA THR A 375 7.86 -35.34 9.80
C THR A 375 7.05 -36.48 9.17
N HIS A 376 6.29 -36.21 8.11
CA HIS A 376 5.33 -37.13 7.48
C HIS A 376 5.65 -37.33 5.99
N CYS A 377 6.91 -37.59 5.67
CA CYS A 377 7.37 -37.85 4.30
C CYS A 377 7.38 -39.36 4.02
N PRO A 378 6.78 -39.86 2.92
CA PRO A 378 6.90 -41.26 2.52
C PRO A 378 8.33 -41.53 2.01
N LEU A 379 9.20 -41.97 2.92
CA LEU A 379 10.64 -42.17 2.68
C LEU A 379 10.92 -43.16 1.54
N GLU A 380 10.09 -44.19 1.36
CA GLU A 380 10.27 -45.22 0.32
C GLU A 380 10.10 -44.65 -1.09
N LYS A 381 9.00 -43.93 -1.36
CA LYS A 381 8.78 -43.28 -2.66
C LYS A 381 9.78 -42.16 -2.92
N ALA A 382 10.17 -41.41 -1.87
CA ALA A 382 11.20 -40.40 -1.97
C ALA A 382 12.54 -41.01 -2.43
N LEU A 383 12.89 -42.16 -1.87
CA LEU A 383 14.09 -42.90 -2.22
C LEU A 383 14.02 -43.45 -3.65
N GLU A 384 12.89 -43.99 -4.10
CA GLU A 384 12.71 -44.42 -5.49
C GLU A 384 12.92 -43.28 -6.49
N ILE A 385 12.32 -42.10 -6.24
CA ILE A 385 12.46 -40.92 -7.11
C ILE A 385 13.92 -40.42 -7.11
N CYS A 386 14.57 -40.38 -5.95
CA CYS A 386 15.96 -39.93 -5.82
C CYS A 386 16.93 -40.91 -6.50
N GLN A 387 16.69 -42.23 -6.41
CA GLN A 387 17.48 -43.26 -7.08
C GLN A 387 17.32 -43.22 -8.59
N GLN A 388 16.10 -43.04 -9.10
CA GLN A 388 15.85 -42.92 -10.55
C GLN A 388 16.56 -41.71 -11.17
N ARG A 389 16.78 -40.65 -10.40
CA ARG A 389 17.38 -39.39 -10.87
C ARG A 389 18.84 -39.18 -10.43
N ASN A 390 19.46 -40.16 -9.78
CA ASN A 390 20.83 -40.12 -9.24
C ASN A 390 21.09 -38.94 -8.28
N PHE A 391 20.16 -38.67 -7.35
CA PHE A 391 20.33 -37.66 -6.31
C PHE A 391 21.05 -38.23 -5.10
N VAL A 392 22.39 -38.21 -5.13
CA VAL A 392 23.23 -38.96 -4.20
C VAL A 392 23.15 -38.42 -2.76
N GLU A 393 23.19 -37.10 -2.55
CA GLU A 393 23.17 -36.49 -1.21
C GLU A 393 21.82 -36.71 -0.50
N GLU A 394 20.73 -36.54 -1.26
CA GLU A 394 19.36 -36.77 -0.81
C GLU A 394 19.11 -38.25 -0.51
N THR A 395 19.63 -39.16 -1.35
CA THR A 395 19.49 -40.60 -1.15
C THR A 395 20.26 -41.07 0.08
N VAL A 396 21.47 -40.55 0.31
CA VAL A 396 22.26 -40.83 1.52
C VAL A 396 21.51 -40.39 2.78
N TYR A 397 20.93 -39.19 2.77
CA TYR A 397 20.12 -38.69 3.88
C TYR A 397 18.88 -39.56 4.14
N LEU A 398 18.16 -39.97 3.10
CA LEU A 398 17.00 -40.85 3.21
C LEU A 398 17.37 -42.23 3.74
N LEU A 399 18.42 -42.85 3.20
CA LEU A 399 18.93 -44.15 3.64
C LEU A 399 19.38 -44.14 5.10
N SER A 400 20.00 -43.04 5.55
CA SER A 400 20.36 -42.82 6.96
C SER A 400 19.13 -42.82 7.87
N ARG A 401 18.09 -42.06 7.49
CA ARG A 401 16.84 -41.99 8.27
C ARG A 401 16.05 -43.31 8.27
N MET A 402 16.20 -44.11 7.21
CA MET A 402 15.62 -45.46 7.11
C MET A 402 16.43 -46.53 7.87
N GLY A 403 17.59 -46.19 8.43
CA GLY A 403 18.47 -47.12 9.14
C GLY A 403 19.29 -48.04 8.23
N ASN A 404 19.32 -47.78 6.92
CA ASN A 404 20.15 -48.53 5.96
C ASN A 404 21.51 -47.83 5.76
N SER A 405 22.22 -47.63 6.87
CA SER A 405 23.47 -46.86 6.93
C SER A 405 24.59 -47.51 6.11
N ARG A 406 24.59 -48.84 5.95
CA ARG A 406 25.58 -49.55 5.13
C ARG A 406 25.47 -49.23 3.64
N SER A 407 24.25 -49.21 3.11
CA SER A 407 24.01 -48.86 1.71
C SER A 407 24.28 -47.38 1.46
N ALA A 408 23.95 -46.51 2.43
CA ALA A 408 24.26 -45.09 2.39
C ALA A 408 25.78 -44.86 2.32
N LEU A 409 26.54 -45.49 3.21
CA LEU A 409 27.99 -45.41 3.25
C LEU A 409 28.62 -45.86 1.92
N LYS A 410 28.16 -47.01 1.39
CA LYS A 410 28.62 -47.52 0.09
C LYS A 410 28.37 -46.52 -1.05
N MET A 411 27.21 -45.86 -1.06
CA MET A 411 26.85 -44.84 -2.05
C MET A 411 27.76 -43.61 -1.94
N ILE A 412 28.07 -43.13 -0.73
CA ILE A 412 29.04 -42.04 -0.53
C ILE A 412 30.43 -42.45 -1.07
N MET A 413 30.85 -43.68 -0.79
CA MET A 413 32.18 -44.17 -1.12
C MET A 413 32.37 -44.44 -2.62
N GLU A 414 31.35 -44.97 -3.30
CA GLU A 414 31.41 -45.34 -4.72
C GLU A 414 31.05 -44.17 -5.65
N GLU A 415 30.02 -43.38 -5.33
CA GLU A 415 29.48 -42.36 -6.24
C GLU A 415 29.99 -40.94 -5.95
N LEU A 416 30.05 -40.52 -4.66
CA LEU A 416 30.55 -39.18 -4.30
C LEU A 416 32.08 -39.13 -4.24
N GLN A 417 32.74 -40.25 -3.90
CA GLN A 417 34.19 -40.34 -3.62
C GLN A 417 34.69 -39.28 -2.63
N ASP A 418 33.79 -38.71 -1.82
CA ASP A 418 34.07 -37.66 -0.86
C ASP A 418 34.46 -38.29 0.48
N VAL A 419 35.76 -38.22 0.77
CA VAL A 419 36.38 -38.85 1.95
C VAL A 419 35.88 -38.20 3.24
N ASP A 420 35.74 -36.87 3.26
CA ASP A 420 35.38 -36.15 4.48
C ASP A 420 33.90 -36.37 4.82
N LYS A 421 33.00 -36.35 3.83
CA LYS A 421 31.58 -36.67 4.04
C LYS A 421 31.36 -38.12 4.51
N ALA A 422 32.12 -39.08 3.97
CA ALA A 422 32.02 -40.47 4.42
C ALA A 422 32.43 -40.63 5.89
N ILE A 423 33.44 -39.87 6.32
CA ILE A 423 33.92 -39.84 7.70
C ILE A 423 32.94 -39.12 8.62
N GLU A 424 32.37 -37.98 8.21
CA GLU A 424 31.33 -37.29 8.96
C GLU A 424 30.09 -38.17 9.15
N PHE A 425 29.68 -38.87 8.09
CA PHE A 425 28.57 -39.82 8.15
C PHE A 425 28.84 -40.96 9.15
N ALA A 426 30.04 -41.56 9.12
CA ALA A 426 30.43 -42.61 10.05
C ALA A 426 30.53 -42.09 11.51
N LYS A 427 30.92 -40.82 11.71
CA LYS A 427 30.93 -40.16 13.02
C LYS A 427 29.50 -39.93 13.56
N GLU A 428 28.58 -39.51 12.71
CA GLU A 428 27.18 -39.26 13.10
C GLU A 428 26.45 -40.54 13.51
N GLN A 429 26.75 -41.66 12.86
CA GLN A 429 26.10 -42.95 13.14
C GLN A 429 26.71 -43.71 14.32
N ASP A 430 27.95 -43.40 14.74
CA ASP A 430 28.71 -44.03 15.84
C ASP A 430 28.68 -45.58 15.81
N ASP A 431 28.67 -46.17 14.61
CA ASP A 431 28.59 -47.62 14.41
C ASP A 431 29.97 -48.20 14.02
N GLY A 432 30.47 -49.11 14.86
CA GLY A 432 31.75 -49.79 14.65
C GLY A 432 31.81 -50.61 13.38
N GLU A 433 30.71 -51.21 12.92
CA GLU A 433 30.68 -52.01 11.69
C GLU A 433 30.84 -51.13 10.44
N LEU A 434 30.26 -49.93 10.44
CA LEU A 434 30.44 -48.95 9.35
C LEU A 434 31.87 -48.44 9.27
N TRP A 435 32.52 -48.25 10.42
CA TRP A 435 33.95 -47.92 10.45
C TRP A 435 34.80 -49.05 9.89
N GLU A 436 34.48 -50.31 10.19
CA GLU A 436 35.19 -51.44 9.60
C GLU A 436 34.99 -51.54 8.09
N ASP A 437 33.76 -51.36 7.59
CA ASP A 437 33.46 -51.33 6.15
C ASP A 437 34.20 -50.18 5.44
N LEU A 438 34.24 -48.99 6.06
CA LEU A 438 34.98 -47.84 5.54
C LEU A 438 36.49 -48.09 5.52
N ILE A 439 37.03 -48.70 6.58
CA ILE A 439 38.44 -49.08 6.66
C ILE A 439 38.76 -50.10 5.56
N LEU A 440 37.98 -51.17 5.41
CA LEU A 440 38.21 -52.21 4.40
C LEU A 440 38.28 -51.65 2.98
N TYR A 441 37.39 -50.71 2.64
CA TYR A 441 37.41 -50.06 1.33
C TYR A 441 38.57 -49.07 1.16
N SER A 442 38.98 -48.40 2.25
CA SER A 442 40.06 -47.41 2.22
C SER A 442 41.46 -48.00 2.05
N ILE A 443 41.67 -49.29 2.38
CA ILE A 443 43.00 -49.94 2.38
C ILE A 443 43.69 -49.85 1.02
N ASP A 444 42.95 -49.82 -0.09
CA ASP A 444 43.53 -49.77 -1.43
C ASP A 444 43.64 -48.34 -2.01
N LYS A 445 43.21 -47.31 -1.25
CA LYS A 445 43.15 -45.91 -1.72
C LYS A 445 43.92 -44.94 -0.78
N PRO A 446 45.14 -44.51 -1.14
CA PRO A 446 45.95 -43.56 -0.35
C PRO A 446 45.26 -42.25 0.10
N PRO A 447 44.40 -41.57 -0.70
CA PRO A 447 43.72 -40.36 -0.25
C PRO A 447 42.68 -40.63 0.84
N PHE A 448 42.01 -41.79 0.80
CA PHE A 448 41.05 -42.19 1.84
C PHE A 448 41.77 -42.47 3.17
N ILE A 449 42.94 -43.13 3.12
CA ILE A 449 43.77 -43.40 4.30
C ILE A 449 44.25 -42.08 4.94
N THR A 450 44.62 -41.09 4.12
CA THR A 450 45.08 -39.78 4.61
C THR A 450 43.94 -39.00 5.30
N GLY A 451 42.75 -38.95 4.67
CA GLY A 451 41.57 -38.32 5.26
C GLY A 451 41.12 -39.01 6.55
N LEU A 452 41.18 -40.34 6.57
CA LEU A 452 40.93 -41.14 7.77
C LEU A 452 41.90 -40.79 8.89
N LEU A 453 43.21 -40.86 8.64
CA LEU A 453 44.23 -40.54 9.64
C LEU A 453 44.07 -39.12 10.21
N ASN A 454 43.65 -38.16 9.39
CA ASN A 454 43.42 -36.79 9.84
C ASN A 454 42.20 -36.61 10.77
N ASN A 455 41.23 -37.53 10.72
CA ASN A 455 39.92 -37.38 11.35
C ASN A 455 39.54 -38.48 12.36
N ILE A 456 40.38 -39.52 12.53
CA ILE A 456 40.15 -40.71 13.39
C ILE A 456 40.24 -40.43 14.90
N GLY A 457 40.85 -39.32 15.33
CA GLY A 457 41.40 -39.13 16.68
C GLY A 457 40.50 -39.44 17.90
N THR A 458 39.18 -39.53 17.77
CA THR A 458 38.24 -39.79 18.87
C THR A 458 37.43 -41.09 18.80
N HIS A 459 37.24 -41.70 17.63
CA HIS A 459 36.23 -42.77 17.44
C HIS A 459 36.80 -44.17 17.16
N VAL A 460 38.00 -44.25 16.59
CA VAL A 460 38.61 -45.54 16.21
C VAL A 460 40.05 -45.57 16.70
N ASP A 461 40.49 -46.72 17.21
CA ASP A 461 41.89 -46.91 17.59
C ASP A 461 42.80 -46.82 16.36
N PRO A 462 43.74 -45.86 16.28
CA PRO A 462 44.67 -45.72 15.16
C PRO A 462 45.53 -46.97 14.95
N ILE A 463 45.70 -47.76 16.01
CA ILE A 463 46.41 -49.04 15.98
C ILE A 463 45.73 -50.00 15.00
N LEU A 464 44.40 -50.07 14.96
CA LEU A 464 43.65 -50.93 14.05
C LEU A 464 43.85 -50.51 12.58
N LEU A 465 43.98 -49.20 12.33
CA LEU A 465 44.25 -48.68 10.99
C LEU A 465 45.69 -48.99 10.57
N ILE A 466 46.66 -48.71 11.44
CA ILE A 466 48.10 -48.88 11.15
C ILE A 466 48.42 -50.36 10.84
N HIS A 467 47.84 -51.31 11.57
CA HIS A 467 48.06 -52.73 11.32
C HIS A 467 47.46 -53.25 9.99
N ARG A 468 46.50 -52.52 9.41
CA ARG A 468 45.82 -52.91 8.16
C ARG A 468 46.43 -52.27 6.91
N ILE A 469 47.40 -51.35 7.05
CA ILE A 469 48.10 -50.72 5.93
C ILE A 469 49.14 -51.71 5.35
N LYS A 470 49.09 -51.96 4.03
CA LYS A 470 50.05 -52.84 3.34
C LYS A 470 51.45 -52.21 3.31
N GLU A 471 52.47 -53.04 3.56
CA GLU A 471 53.88 -52.62 3.47
C GLU A 471 54.23 -52.19 2.03
N GLY A 472 54.81 -51.00 1.88
CA GLY A 472 55.21 -50.43 0.57
C GLY A 472 54.23 -49.45 -0.08
N MET A 473 53.11 -49.12 0.58
CA MET A 473 52.18 -48.08 0.12
C MET A 473 52.70 -46.66 0.40
N GLU A 474 52.75 -45.81 -0.63
CA GLU A 474 53.07 -44.38 -0.47
C GLU A 474 51.83 -43.59 -0.04
N ILE A 475 51.78 -43.19 1.23
CA ILE A 475 50.71 -42.35 1.77
C ILE A 475 51.18 -40.89 1.82
N PRO A 476 50.55 -39.96 1.08
CA PRO A 476 50.92 -38.55 1.12
C PRO A 476 50.64 -37.96 2.51
N ASN A 477 51.51 -37.06 3.00
CA ASN A 477 51.36 -36.34 4.27
C ASN A 477 51.20 -37.20 5.54
N LEU A 478 51.61 -38.48 5.51
CA LEU A 478 51.54 -39.38 6.66
C LEU A 478 52.19 -38.81 7.93
N ARG A 479 53.32 -38.10 7.79
CA ARG A 479 54.01 -37.46 8.91
C ARG A 479 53.10 -36.47 9.64
N ASP A 480 52.45 -35.59 8.91
CA ASP A 480 51.62 -34.52 9.50
C ASP A 480 50.35 -35.12 10.13
N SER A 481 49.75 -36.12 9.49
CA SER A 481 48.62 -36.87 10.05
C SER A 481 48.99 -37.61 11.35
N LEU A 482 50.16 -38.25 11.42
CA LEU A 482 50.63 -38.92 12.65
C LEU A 482 50.93 -37.92 13.78
N VAL A 483 51.54 -36.76 13.46
CA VAL A 483 51.78 -35.70 14.44
C VAL A 483 50.46 -35.20 15.01
N LYS A 484 49.43 -34.99 14.17
CA LYS A 484 48.10 -34.58 14.60
C LYS A 484 47.45 -35.61 15.52
N ILE A 485 47.47 -36.89 15.14
CA ILE A 485 46.94 -37.99 15.98
C ILE A 485 47.61 -37.99 17.35
N LEU A 486 48.95 -37.91 17.40
CA LEU A 486 49.68 -37.91 18.66
C LEU A 486 49.34 -36.69 19.54
N GLN A 487 49.14 -35.52 18.93
CA GLN A 487 48.71 -34.31 19.63
C GLN A 487 47.29 -34.47 20.19
N ASP A 488 46.35 -34.98 19.39
CA ASP A 488 44.96 -35.21 19.81
C ASP A 488 44.88 -36.22 20.97
N TYR A 489 45.64 -37.31 20.90
CA TYR A 489 45.74 -38.29 22.00
C TYR A 489 46.37 -37.69 23.27
N ASN A 490 47.43 -36.89 23.12
CA ASN A 490 48.05 -36.22 24.26
C ASN A 490 47.06 -35.25 24.94
N LEU A 491 46.30 -34.48 24.14
CA LEU A 491 45.24 -33.61 24.65
C LEU A 491 44.15 -34.41 25.37
N GLN A 492 43.71 -35.56 24.84
CA GLN A 492 42.73 -36.42 25.51
C GLN A 492 43.25 -36.95 26.85
N ILE A 493 44.50 -37.39 26.92
CA ILE A 493 45.13 -37.85 28.17
C ILE A 493 45.16 -36.71 29.19
N LEU A 494 45.63 -35.53 28.78
CA LEU A 494 45.68 -34.33 29.64
C LEU A 494 44.29 -33.93 30.14
N LEU A 495 43.27 -33.98 29.28
CA LEU A 495 41.88 -33.71 29.66
C LEU A 495 41.35 -34.74 30.66
N ARG A 496 41.57 -36.04 30.41
CA ARG A 496 41.15 -37.11 31.33
C ARG A 496 41.85 -36.97 32.68
N GLU A 497 43.14 -36.65 32.70
CA GLU A 497 43.88 -36.39 33.93
C GLU A 497 43.39 -35.13 34.66
N GLY A 498 43.08 -34.06 33.92
CA GLY A 498 42.49 -32.84 34.44
C GLY A 498 41.13 -33.10 35.08
N CYS A 499 40.21 -33.76 34.36
CA CYS A 499 38.91 -34.17 34.85
C CYS A 499 39.03 -35.07 36.09
N LYS A 500 39.97 -36.02 36.09
CA LYS A 500 40.25 -36.87 37.27
C LYS A 500 40.68 -36.04 38.47
N LYS A 501 41.60 -35.08 38.30
CA LYS A 501 42.05 -34.19 39.39
C LYS A 501 40.91 -33.33 39.93
N ILE A 502 40.08 -32.76 39.06
CA ILE A 502 38.92 -31.95 39.46
C ILE A 502 37.90 -32.81 40.21
N LEU A 503 37.53 -33.97 39.68
CA LEU A 503 36.61 -34.90 40.35
C LEU A 503 37.11 -35.32 41.74
N VAL A 504 38.41 -35.58 41.87
CA VAL A 504 39.01 -35.92 43.17
C VAL A 504 38.96 -34.71 44.11
N ALA A 505 39.28 -33.50 43.65
CA ALA A 505 39.19 -32.29 44.46
C ALA A 505 37.75 -31.97 44.91
N ASP A 506 36.78 -32.10 44.00
CA ASP A 506 35.36 -31.87 44.27
C ASP A 506 34.78 -32.91 45.23
N SER A 507 35.13 -34.18 45.06
CA SER A 507 34.69 -35.23 45.99
C SER A 507 35.21 -34.96 47.41
N LEU A 508 36.46 -34.51 47.56
CA LEU A 508 37.03 -34.10 48.85
C LEU A 508 36.38 -32.83 49.41
N SER A 509 36.07 -31.85 48.56
CA SER A 509 35.37 -30.61 48.95
C SER A 509 33.96 -30.89 49.44
N LEU A 510 33.20 -31.72 48.70
CA LEU A 510 31.86 -32.15 49.05
C LEU A 510 31.88 -32.97 50.34
N LEU A 511 32.85 -33.87 50.52
CA LEU A 511 33.01 -34.64 51.74
C LEU A 511 33.29 -33.74 52.95
N LYS A 512 34.17 -32.73 52.82
CA LYS A 512 34.40 -31.72 53.85
C LYS A 512 33.14 -30.90 54.15
N LYS A 513 32.37 -30.52 53.14
CA LYS A 513 31.10 -29.79 53.31
C LYS A 513 30.04 -30.64 53.99
N MET A 514 29.93 -31.92 53.63
CA MET A 514 29.05 -32.89 54.29
C MET A 514 29.42 -33.02 55.76
N HIS A 515 30.70 -33.25 56.08
CA HIS A 515 31.18 -33.35 57.45
C HIS A 515 30.88 -32.08 58.26
N ARG A 516 31.15 -30.89 57.71
CA ARG A 516 30.80 -29.61 58.36
C ARG A 516 29.31 -29.47 58.60
N THR A 517 28.47 -29.93 57.68
CA THR A 517 27.00 -29.83 57.79
C THR A 517 26.46 -30.82 58.82
N GLN A 518 27.01 -32.04 58.87
CA GLN A 518 26.64 -33.04 59.88
C GLN A 518 27.07 -32.63 61.29
N MET A 519 28.20 -31.93 61.42
CA MET A 519 28.69 -31.42 62.72
C MET A 519 28.01 -30.12 63.18
N LYS A 520 27.11 -29.52 62.38
CA LYS A 520 26.33 -28.36 62.83
C LYS A 520 25.23 -28.81 63.77
N GLY A 521 25.01 -28.05 64.84
CA GLY A 521 23.84 -28.22 65.70
C GLY A 521 22.54 -28.05 64.90
N VAL A 522 21.53 -28.84 65.25
CA VAL A 522 20.17 -28.72 64.71
C VAL A 522 19.32 -27.98 65.74
N LEU A 523 18.61 -26.94 65.30
CA LEU A 523 17.68 -26.20 66.14
C LEU A 523 16.42 -27.04 66.39
N VAL A 524 15.98 -27.11 67.65
CA VAL A 524 14.76 -27.80 68.07
C VAL A 524 13.90 -26.76 68.79
N ASP A 525 12.87 -26.30 68.10
CA ASP A 525 11.87 -25.34 68.59
C ASP A 525 10.53 -26.03 68.92
N GLU A 526 9.60 -25.29 69.55
CA GLU A 526 8.29 -25.77 70.02
C GLU A 526 7.36 -26.28 68.91
N GLU A 527 7.58 -25.84 67.67
CA GLU A 527 6.82 -26.30 66.49
C GLU A 527 7.21 -27.70 66.03
N ASN A 528 8.33 -28.25 66.50
CA ASN A 528 8.77 -29.58 66.09
C ASN A 528 7.98 -30.67 66.81
N ILE A 529 7.44 -31.61 66.05
CA ILE A 529 6.67 -32.75 66.55
C ILE A 529 7.43 -34.07 66.41
N CYS A 530 7.16 -35.00 67.32
CA CYS A 530 7.76 -36.32 67.30
C CYS A 530 7.03 -37.16 66.26
N GLU A 531 7.74 -37.67 65.25
CA GLU A 531 7.09 -38.36 64.13
C GLU A 531 6.50 -39.74 64.50
N SER A 532 6.75 -40.24 65.72
CA SER A 532 6.15 -41.48 66.21
C SER A 532 4.87 -41.28 67.02
N CYS A 533 4.74 -40.20 67.77
CA CYS A 533 3.57 -39.94 68.62
C CYS A 533 2.76 -38.70 68.19
N LEU A 534 3.28 -37.93 67.23
CA LEU A 534 2.73 -36.70 66.67
C LEU A 534 2.55 -35.56 67.68
N SER A 535 3.08 -35.69 68.91
CA SER A 535 3.08 -34.65 69.93
C SER A 535 4.29 -33.72 69.81
N PRO A 536 4.22 -32.48 70.32
CA PRO A 536 5.37 -31.57 70.41
C PRO A 536 6.57 -32.23 71.08
N ILE A 537 7.76 -32.01 70.53
CA ILE A 537 9.01 -32.63 71.01
C ILE A 537 9.45 -32.04 72.34
N LEU A 538 9.30 -30.73 72.48
CA LEU A 538 9.54 -30.02 73.71
C LEU A 538 8.31 -30.14 74.61
N PRO A 539 8.47 -30.51 75.90
CA PRO A 539 7.36 -30.49 76.83
C PRO A 539 6.91 -29.03 77.06
N SER A 540 5.59 -28.79 77.15
CA SER A 540 5.03 -27.47 77.51
C SER A 540 5.41 -27.02 78.93
N ASP A 541 6.00 -27.91 79.72
CA ASP A 541 6.38 -27.72 81.12
C ASP A 541 7.91 -27.82 81.25
N ALA A 542 8.58 -26.67 81.39
CA ALA A 542 10.05 -26.56 81.37
C ALA A 542 10.77 -27.27 82.54
N SER A 543 10.02 -27.83 83.50
CA SER A 543 10.52 -28.50 84.71
C SER A 543 10.79 -29.99 84.52
N LYS A 544 10.36 -30.61 83.42
CA LYS A 544 10.57 -32.04 83.14
C LYS A 544 11.87 -32.27 82.34
N SER A 545 12.70 -33.20 82.79
CA SER A 545 13.85 -33.67 82.01
C SER A 545 13.36 -34.42 80.78
N PHE A 546 13.74 -33.96 79.59
CA PHE A 546 13.38 -34.60 78.32
C PHE A 546 14.65 -34.97 77.53
N SER A 547 14.59 -36.09 76.81
CA SER A 547 15.66 -36.54 75.91
C SER A 547 15.10 -36.66 74.50
N VAL A 548 15.72 -35.94 73.57
CA VAL A 548 15.35 -35.95 72.15
C VAL A 548 16.46 -36.65 71.36
N VAL A 549 16.07 -37.42 70.36
CA VAL A 549 16.97 -37.96 69.34
C VAL A 549 16.61 -37.34 68.00
N VAL A 550 17.57 -36.64 67.41
CA VAL A 550 17.42 -36.00 66.10
C VAL A 550 18.30 -36.74 65.10
N PHE A 551 17.71 -37.24 64.02
CA PHE A 551 18.45 -37.88 62.94
C PHE A 551 18.95 -36.84 61.93
N HIS A 552 19.99 -37.18 61.16
CA HIS A 552 20.53 -36.32 60.09
C HIS A 552 19.52 -36.01 58.98
N CYS A 553 18.45 -36.78 58.85
CA CYS A 553 17.31 -36.48 57.96
C CYS A 553 16.34 -35.44 58.53
N ARG A 554 16.65 -34.86 59.71
CA ARG A 554 15.83 -33.91 60.49
C ARG A 554 14.55 -34.47 61.10
N HIS A 555 14.26 -35.75 60.94
CA HIS A 555 13.20 -36.38 61.73
C HIS A 555 13.64 -36.46 63.19
N MET A 556 12.73 -36.08 64.06
CA MET A 556 12.99 -35.93 65.48
C MET A 556 12.03 -36.82 66.28
N PHE A 557 12.55 -37.41 67.35
CA PHE A 557 11.77 -38.33 68.20
C PHE A 557 12.08 -38.08 69.66
N HIS A 558 11.10 -38.28 70.53
CA HIS A 558 11.38 -38.52 71.94
C HIS A 558 12.18 -39.82 72.07
N ARG A 559 13.18 -39.85 72.97
CA ARG A 559 13.98 -41.05 73.21
C ARG A 559 13.12 -42.26 73.60
N GLU A 560 12.02 -42.02 74.30
CA GLU A 560 11.07 -43.04 74.75
C GLU A 560 10.20 -43.58 73.61
N CYS A 561 9.97 -42.80 72.56
CA CYS A 561 9.22 -43.23 71.38
C CYS A 561 10.08 -44.03 70.38
N LEU A 562 11.39 -44.11 70.60
CA LEU A 562 12.26 -44.98 69.81
C LEU A 562 12.36 -46.36 70.47
N PRO A 563 12.21 -47.46 69.72
CA PRO A 563 12.35 -48.79 70.27
C PRO A 563 13.78 -48.98 70.82
N ILE A 564 13.89 -49.25 72.11
CA ILE A 564 15.16 -49.50 72.79
C ILE A 564 15.66 -50.88 72.34
N SER A 565 16.64 -50.94 71.43
CA SER A 565 17.42 -52.16 71.25
C SER A 565 18.42 -52.26 72.40
N ASN A 566 18.37 -53.34 73.17
CA ASN A 566 19.23 -53.63 74.34
C ASN A 566 20.69 -53.95 73.98
N THR A 567 21.24 -53.33 72.92
CA THR A 567 22.66 -53.40 72.58
C THR A 567 23.16 -51.99 72.28
N VAL A 568 24.30 -51.63 72.87
CA VAL A 568 24.83 -50.26 73.05
C VAL A 568 25.25 -49.55 71.74
N SER A 569 24.77 -49.99 70.56
CA SER A 569 25.29 -49.51 69.26
C SER A 569 24.31 -49.57 68.07
N SER A 570 22.99 -49.41 68.26
CA SER A 570 22.02 -49.60 67.16
C SER A 570 20.83 -48.63 67.11
N ILE A 571 21.10 -47.31 67.13
CA ILE A 571 20.16 -46.30 66.57
C ILE A 571 20.91 -45.51 65.49
N GLN A 572 21.35 -46.19 64.42
CA GLN A 572 22.10 -45.57 63.32
C GLN A 572 21.21 -45.06 62.19
N PHE A 573 19.94 -45.47 62.14
CA PHE A 573 19.04 -45.18 61.02
C PHE A 573 17.69 -44.66 61.51
N CYS A 574 17.14 -43.68 60.80
CA CYS A 574 15.79 -43.19 61.04
C CYS A 574 14.77 -44.20 60.52
N ASN A 575 13.85 -44.65 61.38
CA ASN A 575 12.81 -45.64 61.04
C ASN A 575 11.93 -45.23 59.85
N ILE A 576 11.74 -43.93 59.63
CA ILE A 576 10.90 -43.39 58.55
C ILE A 576 11.64 -43.36 57.21
N CYS A 577 12.94 -43.05 57.24
CA CYS A 577 13.77 -43.07 56.04
C CYS A 577 14.13 -44.51 55.62
N SER A 578 14.39 -45.40 56.58
CA SER A 578 14.69 -46.81 56.31
C SER A 578 13.49 -47.54 55.72
N ALA A 579 12.27 -47.28 56.22
CA ALA A 579 11.04 -47.83 55.65
C ALA A 579 10.72 -47.32 54.24
N LYS A 580 11.24 -46.14 53.86
CA LYS A 580 11.00 -45.51 52.53
C LYS A 580 12.16 -45.70 51.54
N HIS A 581 13.18 -46.50 51.85
CA HIS A 581 14.44 -46.60 51.06
C HIS A 581 15.06 -45.23 50.70
N ARG A 582 14.88 -44.20 51.55
CA ARG A 582 15.47 -42.87 51.31
C ARG A 582 16.81 -42.77 52.05
N GLY A 583 17.91 -42.77 51.28
CA GLY A 583 19.24 -42.54 51.83
C GLY A 583 19.42 -41.13 52.42
N PRO A 584 20.43 -40.91 53.29
CA PRO A 584 20.72 -39.59 53.86
C PRO A 584 21.15 -38.61 52.76
N GLY A 585 20.31 -37.62 52.45
CA GLY A 585 20.58 -36.57 51.45
C GLY A 585 19.39 -36.16 50.57
N SER A 586 18.28 -36.92 50.59
CA SER A 586 17.14 -36.70 49.68
C SER A 586 16.29 -35.44 49.94
N ALA A 587 16.53 -34.69 51.02
CA ALA A 587 15.70 -33.56 51.42
C ALA A 587 16.13 -32.19 50.85
N VAL A 588 17.25 -32.10 50.12
CA VAL A 588 17.80 -30.80 49.68
C VAL A 588 17.22 -30.32 48.34
N LEU A 589 16.45 -31.13 47.62
CA LEU A 589 15.94 -30.79 46.28
C LEU A 589 14.58 -30.06 46.26
N GLU A 590 13.84 -29.96 47.36
CA GLU A 590 12.48 -29.38 47.36
C GLU A 590 12.40 -27.90 47.74
N MET A 591 13.51 -27.18 47.92
CA MET A 591 13.51 -25.72 48.21
C MET A 591 13.96 -24.84 47.03
N LYS A 592 13.66 -25.25 45.79
CA LYS A 592 13.63 -24.35 44.63
C LYS A 592 12.36 -24.58 43.82
N LYS A 593 11.27 -24.00 44.30
CA LYS A 593 10.16 -23.46 43.50
C LYS A 593 9.62 -22.23 44.20
#